data_AF-A0A0Q9NEI0-F1
#
_entry.id   AF-A0A0Q9NEI0-F1
#
_cell.length_a   1.000
_cell.length_b   1.000
_cell.length_c   1.000
_cell.angle_alpha   90.00
_cell.angle_beta   90.00
_cell.angle_gamma   90.00
#
_symmetry.space_group_name_H-M   'P 1'
#
loop_
_entity.id
_entity.type
_entity.pdbx_description
1 polymer ?
#
loop_
_entity_poly.entity_id
_entity_poly.type
_entity_poly.pdbx_seq_one_letter_code
_entity_poly.pdbx_strand_id
1 'polypeptide(L)' 'MTDDQTDNPDCHHIYGSDHEVIEEAIRLLADLDDTPLHQMTPLYYQHGFEELRMLAGDLLRILGHNLES' A
#
# COMPACT_ATOMS: atom_id res chain seq x y z
N MET A 1 19.85 2.29 33.09
CA MET A 1 20.19 2.75 31.73
C MET A 1 19.46 1.81 30.81
N THR A 2 18.52 2.39 30.08
CA THR A 2 17.46 1.78 29.27
C THR A 2 18.03 1.33 27.94
N ASP A 3 17.85 0.05 27.62
CA ASP A 3 17.78 -0.42 26.23
C ASP A 3 16.35 -0.93 26.06
N ASP A 4 15.46 0.02 25.75
CA ASP A 4 14.11 -0.23 25.26
C ASP A 4 14.27 -0.74 23.82
N GLN A 5 14.36 -2.06 23.68
CA GLN A 5 14.31 -2.71 22.38
C GLN A 5 12.83 -2.72 21.96
N THR A 6 12.40 -1.61 21.38
CA THR A 6 11.06 -1.47 20.83
C THR A 6 10.95 -2.43 19.64
N ASP A 7 10.35 -3.59 19.91
CA ASP A 7 9.80 -4.53 18.95
C ASP A 7 8.77 -3.77 18.11
N ASN A 8 9.22 -3.14 17.02
CA ASN A 8 8.34 -2.47 16.08
C ASN A 8 7.68 -3.59 15.26
N PRO A 9 6.37 -3.83 15.42
CA PRO A 9 5.73 -4.96 14.79
C PRO A 9 5.86 -4.81 13.28
N ASP A 10 6.43 -5.84 12.67
CA ASP A 10 6.48 -6.07 11.22
C ASP A 10 5.36 -5.32 10.49
N CYS A 11 5.73 -4.24 9.78
CA CYS A 11 4.97 -3.81 8.62
C CYS A 11 4.89 -5.04 7.73
N HIS A 12 3.75 -5.72 7.76
CA HIS A 12 3.47 -6.93 7.02
C HIS A 12 3.87 -6.72 5.56
N HIS A 13 5.06 -7.20 5.20
CA HIS A 13 5.59 -7.08 3.85
C HIS A 13 4.85 -8.13 3.02
N ILE A 14 3.70 -7.74 2.44
CA ILE A 14 2.87 -8.66 1.64
C ILE A 14 3.60 -9.08 0.37
N TYR A 15 4.51 -8.23 -0.14
CA TYR A 15 5.30 -8.45 -1.35
C TYR A 15 6.76 -8.78 -1.02
N GLY A 16 7.37 -9.68 -1.78
CA GLY A 16 8.73 -10.17 -1.57
C GLY A 16 9.84 -9.25 -2.10
N SER A 17 9.51 -8.26 -2.95
CA SER A 17 10.47 -7.26 -3.45
C SER A 17 9.85 -5.89 -3.76
N ASP A 18 10.67 -4.84 -3.80
CA ASP A 18 10.24 -3.50 -4.20
C ASP A 18 9.71 -3.45 -5.65
N HIS A 19 10.23 -4.31 -6.52
CA HIS A 19 9.74 -4.44 -7.89
C HIS A 19 8.29 -4.94 -7.94
N GLU A 20 7.97 -5.94 -7.12
CA GLU A 20 6.60 -6.48 -7.02
C GLU A 20 5.61 -5.43 -6.49
N VAL A 21 6.03 -4.60 -5.52
CA VAL A 21 5.22 -3.48 -5.04
C VAL A 21 4.90 -2.49 -6.16
N ILE A 22 5.90 -2.13 -6.98
CA ILE A 22 5.71 -1.20 -8.10
C ILE A 22 4.82 -1.80 -9.18
N GLU A 23 5.01 -3.08 -9.52
CA GLU A 23 4.14 -3.76 -10.51
C GLU A 23 2.69 -3.81 -10.04
N GLU A 24 2.47 -4.14 -8.76
CA GLU A 24 1.13 -4.20 -8.20
C GLU A 24 0.49 -2.81 -8.16
N ALA A 25 1.28 -1.77 -7.89
CA ALA A 25 0.79 -0.40 -7.94
C ALA A 25 0.26 -0.01 -9.32
N ILE A 26 0.98 -0.40 -10.36
CA ILE A 26 0.56 -0.13 -11.73
C ILE A 26 -0.71 -0.93 -12.07
N ARG A 27 -0.82 -2.19 -11.63
CA ARG A 27 -2.05 -2.99 -11.83
C ARG A 27 -3.26 -2.37 -11.15
N LEU A 28 -3.14 -2.01 -9.88
CA LEU A 28 -4.26 -1.45 -9.12
C LEU A 28 -4.77 -0.16 -9.76
N LEU A 29 -3.86 0.71 -10.24
CA LEU A 29 -4.24 1.93 -10.95
C LEU A 29 -4.92 1.63 -12.28
N ALA A 30 -4.42 0.65 -13.04
CA ALA A 30 -5.05 0.24 -14.30
C ALA A 30 -6.46 -0.33 -14.06
N ASP A 31 -6.64 -1.17 -13.03
CA ASP A 31 -7.95 -1.74 -12.69
C ASP A 31 -8.94 -0.65 -12.27
N LEU A 32 -8.50 0.37 -11.53
CA LEU A 32 -9.31 1.53 -11.17
C LEU A 32 -9.71 2.34 -12.40
N ASP A 33 -8.78 2.60 -13.33
CA ASP A 33 -9.03 3.35 -14.56
C ASP A 33 -9.95 2.59 -15.54
N ASP A 34 -9.79 1.27 -15.65
CA ASP A 34 -10.57 0.43 -16.54
C ASP A 34 -11.96 0.09 -15.98
N THR A 35 -12.20 0.32 -14.68
CA THR A 35 -13.49 -0.01 -14.05
C THR A 35 -14.58 0.97 -14.51
N PRO A 36 -15.65 0.48 -15.16
CA PRO A 36 -16.76 1.34 -15.56
C PRO A 36 -17.47 1.97 -14.36
N LEU A 37 -17.91 3.23 -14.50
CA LEU A 37 -18.58 3.99 -13.43
C LEU A 37 -19.77 3.27 -12.78
N HIS A 38 -20.52 2.45 -13.53
CA HIS A 38 -21.66 1.71 -13.00
C HIS A 38 -21.26 0.53 -12.08
N GLN A 39 -19.99 0.14 -12.09
CA GLN A 39 -19.40 -0.91 -11.25
C GLN A 39 -18.66 -0.32 -10.04
N MET A 40 -18.39 0.99 -10.04
CA MET A 40 -17.80 1.73 -8.93
C MET A 40 -18.80 1.97 -7.79
N THR A 41 -19.17 0.88 -7.12
CA THR A 41 -20.04 0.93 -5.93
C THR A 41 -19.31 1.57 -4.74
N PRO A 42 -20.04 2.04 -3.71
CA PRO A 42 -19.39 2.53 -2.48
C PRO A 42 -18.44 1.51 -1.84
N LEU A 43 -18.77 0.22 -1.91
CA LEU A 43 -17.92 -0.85 -1.40
C LEU A 43 -16.65 -1.02 -2.25
N TYR A 44 -16.76 -0.90 -3.57
CA TYR A 44 -15.62 -0.90 -4.48
C TYR A 44 -14.64 0.24 -4.14
N TYR A 45 -15.15 1.46 -3.88
CA TYR A 45 -14.30 2.58 -3.45
C TYR A 45 -13.65 2.35 -2.08
N GLN A 46 -14.38 1.78 -1.12
CA GLN A 46 -13.81 1.51 0.20
C GLN A 46 -12.64 0.52 0.09
N HIS A 47 -12.82 -0.56 -0.66
CA HIS A 47 -11.78 -1.55 -0.89
C HIS A 47 -10.58 -0.96 -1.64
N GLY A 48 -10.83 -0.30 -2.78
CA GLY A 48 -9.77 0.31 -3.59
C GLY A 48 -9.01 1.41 -2.84
N PHE A 49 -9.68 2.16 -1.95
CA PHE A 49 -9.02 3.14 -1.09
C PHE A 49 -8.09 2.47 -0.07
N GLU A 50 -8.52 1.37 0.56
CA GLU A 50 -7.70 0.63 1.50
C GLU A 50 -6.44 0.07 0.83
N GLU A 51 -6.59 -0.57 -0.34
CA GLU A 51 -5.49 -1.09 -1.15
C GLU A 51 -4.52 0.02 -1.57
N LEU A 52 -5.05 1.12 -2.12
CA LEU A 52 -4.24 2.26 -2.54
C LEU A 52 -3.49 2.89 -1.37
N ARG A 53 -4.10 2.99 -0.19
CA ARG A 53 -3.47 3.53 1.01
C ARG A 53 -2.29 2.68 1.47
N MET A 54 -2.45 1.35 1.50
CA MET A 54 -1.36 0.44 1.88
C MET A 54 -0.21 0.54 0.89
N LEU A 55 -0.53 0.45 -0.40
CA LEU A 55 0.42 0.53 -1.49
C LEU A 55 1.18 1.88 -1.55
N ALA A 56 0.49 3.00 -1.29
CA ALA A 56 1.13 4.31 -1.19
C ALA A 56 2.15 4.35 -0.04
N GLY A 57 1.85 3.69 1.08
CA GLY A 57 2.80 3.51 2.18
C GLY A 57 4.04 2.72 1.74
N ASP A 58 3.84 1.61 1.04
CA ASP A 58 4.95 0.80 0.53
C ASP A 58 5.80 1.54 -0.51
N LEU A 59 5.18 2.34 -1.38
CA LEU A 59 5.89 3.19 -2.34
C LEU A 59 6.71 4.28 -1.64
N LEU A 60 6.18 4.90 -0.58
CA LEU A 60 6.92 5.89 0.20
C LEU A 60 8.09 5.25 0.93
N ARG A 61 7.93 4.03 1.47
CA ARG A 61 9.01 3.23 2.04
C ARG A 61 10.12 3.00 1.02
N ILE A 62 9.79 2.59 -0.22
CA ILE A 62 10.76 2.39 -1.30
C ILE A 62 11.54 3.67 -1.61
N LEU A 63 10.87 4.83 -1.58
CA LEU A 63 11.49 6.13 -1.80
C LEU A 63 12.33 6.62 -0.61
N GLY A 64 12.45 5.85 0.48
CA GLY A 64 13.18 6.22 1.68
C GLY A 64 12.43 7.20 2.58
N HIS A 65 11.14 7.43 2.33
CA HIS A 65 10.25 8.16 3.21
C HIS A 65 9.60 7.17 4.18
N ASN A 66 10.28 6.86 5.28
CA ASN A 66 9.62 6.27 6.42
C ASN A 66 8.64 7.32 6.96
N LEU A 67 7.33 7.08 6.77
CA LEU A 67 6.27 7.82 7.45
C LEU A 67 6.39 7.51 8.95
N GLU A 68 7.23 8.24 9.66
CA GLU A 68 7.12 8.37 11.11
C GLU A 68 5.80 9.10 11.36
N SER A 69 4.75 8.33 11.71
CA SER A 69 3.48 8.86 12.23
C SER A 69 3.58 9.09 13.72
#